data_AF-A0A830CMW3-F1
#
_entry.id   AF-A0A830CMW3-F1
#
_cell.length_a   1.000
_cell.length_b   1.000
_cell.length_c   1.000
_cell.angle_alpha   90.00
_cell.angle_beta   90.00
_cell.angle_gamma   90.00
#
_symmetry.space_group_name_H-M   'P 1'
#
loop_
_entity.id
_entity.type
_entity.pdbx_description
1 polymer ?
#
loop_
_entity_poly.entity_id
_entity_poly.type
_entity_poly.pdbx_seq_one_letter_code
_entity_poly.pdbx_strand_id
1 'polypeptide(L)'
;MIRGYARDATNASIELKTDGDVIRFDVGGKQSLDRGSAKKVKKTTKNSEISRKAKLNELRFYRLKAKKKMNSPNPEVRIRYKLEKAKRKEVWLIEKLRKYELPKASPETYDPEILTEEEKFYLKRTGEKKKHYVPVGRRGVFGGVVLNMHLHWKKHETVKVTCKPCKPGQVHQYAEELARLSKGFVIDIKPNNTIIIYRGKNYVQPDVMSPTDTLSKAKVRTIILE
;
A
#
# COMPACT_ATOMS: atom_id res chain seq x y z
N MET A 1 29.96 -25.25 -4.68
CA MET A 1 30.26 -23.86 -5.08
C MET A 1 29.09 -23.32 -5.91
N ILE A 2 28.52 -22.16 -5.58
CA ILE A 2 27.44 -21.54 -6.37
C ILE A 2 27.83 -20.08 -6.65
N ARG A 3 28.10 -19.75 -7.92
CA ARG A 3 28.38 -18.38 -8.36
C ARG A 3 27.06 -17.61 -8.46
N GLY A 4 26.80 -16.73 -7.49
CA GLY A 4 25.74 -15.74 -7.62
C GLY A 4 26.16 -14.63 -8.59
N TYR A 5 25.50 -14.55 -9.76
CA TYR A 5 25.70 -13.43 -10.68
C TYR A 5 25.07 -12.16 -10.09
N ALA A 6 25.92 -11.25 -9.61
CA ALA A 6 25.49 -9.90 -9.28
C ALA A 6 25.17 -9.13 -10.58
N ARG A 7 23.94 -8.65 -10.72
CA ARG A 7 23.57 -7.70 -11.78
C ARG A 7 24.10 -6.32 -11.38
N ASP A 8 25.25 -5.93 -11.91
CA ASP A 8 25.69 -4.53 -11.86
C ASP A 8 24.74 -3.69 -12.72
N ALA A 9 23.94 -2.84 -12.07
CA ALA A 9 23.14 -1.84 -12.76
C ALA A 9 24.09 -0.72 -13.23
N THR A 10 24.47 -0.75 -14.51
CA THR A 10 25.09 0.38 -15.18
C THR A 10 24.05 1.45 -15.42
N ASN A 11 24.24 2.64 -14.84
CA ASN A 11 23.43 3.82 -15.12
C ASN A 11 23.72 4.36 -16.54
N ALA A 12 23.25 3.66 -17.56
CA ALA A 12 23.18 4.16 -18.92
C ALA A 12 21.83 4.86 -19.12
N SER A 13 21.84 6.06 -19.67
CA SER A 13 20.63 6.76 -20.11
C SER A 13 20.10 6.09 -21.37
N ILE A 14 18.98 5.38 -21.26
CA ILE A 14 18.26 4.79 -22.39
C ILE A 14 17.30 5.86 -22.90
N GLU A 15 17.49 6.29 -24.15
CA GLU A 15 16.55 7.19 -24.81
C GLU A 15 15.55 6.39 -25.64
N LEU A 16 14.27 6.77 -25.51
CA LEU A 16 13.15 6.21 -26.25
C LEU A 16 12.77 7.19 -27.35
N LYS A 17 12.97 6.78 -28.61
CA LYS A 17 12.42 7.50 -29.77
C LYS A 17 11.28 6.70 -30.38
N THR A 18 10.15 7.37 -30.56
CA THR A 18 8.95 6.87 -31.22
C THR A 18 8.78 7.62 -32.53
N ASP A 19 9.37 7.09 -33.61
CA ASP A 19 9.10 7.53 -34.98
C ASP A 19 8.26 6.44 -35.67
N GLY A 20 6.95 6.68 -35.76
CA GLY A 20 5.99 5.71 -36.29
C GLY A 20 5.79 4.48 -35.40
N ASP A 21 5.20 3.43 -35.99
CA ASP A 21 4.72 2.21 -35.31
C ASP A 21 5.84 1.22 -34.88
N VAL A 22 7.08 1.71 -34.72
CA VAL A 22 8.23 0.88 -34.33
C VAL A 22 9.04 1.57 -33.23
N ILE A 23 9.03 0.98 -32.04
CA ILE A 23 9.81 1.46 -30.88
C ILE A 23 11.23 0.92 -30.99
N ARG A 24 12.23 1.80 -30.92
CA ARG A 24 13.66 1.43 -30.85
C ARG A 24 14.31 2.05 -29.61
N PHE A 25 15.18 1.27 -28.96
CA PHE A 25 15.93 1.67 -27.78
C PHE A 25 17.39 1.86 -28.17
N ASP A 26 17.95 3.04 -27.87
CA ASP A 26 19.35 3.33 -28.11
C ASP A 26 20.14 3.43 -26.78
N VAL A 27 21.37 2.93 -26.78
CA VAL A 27 22.26 2.87 -25.62
C VAL A 27 23.57 3.54 -26.01
N GLY A 28 23.58 4.87 -25.91
CA GLY A 28 24.55 5.74 -26.60
C GLY A 28 26.02 5.51 -26.26
N GLY A 29 26.81 5.18 -27.30
CA GLY A 29 28.26 5.31 -27.33
C GLY A 29 28.72 6.71 -27.78
N LYS A 30 29.96 7.10 -27.47
CA LYS A 30 30.50 8.45 -27.74
C LYS A 30 30.75 8.75 -29.23
N GLN A 31 30.21 9.89 -29.73
CA GLN A 31 30.66 10.78 -30.84
C GLN A 31 29.63 11.92 -31.03
N SER A 32 29.87 13.07 -31.69
CA SER A 32 31.07 13.93 -31.85
C SER A 32 30.67 15.31 -32.45
N LEU A 33 31.34 16.40 -32.03
CA LEU A 33 31.46 17.76 -32.62
C LEU A 33 30.47 18.23 -33.74
N ASP A 34 29.73 19.33 -33.52
CA ASP A 34 30.01 20.67 -34.11
C ASP A 34 29.23 21.82 -33.36
N ARG A 35 29.57 23.07 -33.72
CA ARG A 35 29.16 24.42 -33.29
C ARG A 35 27.70 24.67 -32.88
N GLY A 36 27.54 25.63 -31.94
CA GLY A 36 26.59 26.74 -32.16
C GLY A 36 25.83 27.33 -30.96
N SER A 37 26.37 28.42 -30.39
CA SER A 37 25.62 29.57 -29.81
C SER A 37 24.99 29.53 -28.39
N ALA A 38 24.88 30.76 -27.84
CA ALA A 38 24.01 31.27 -26.77
C ALA A 38 24.21 30.84 -25.29
N LYS A 39 24.43 31.87 -24.45
CA LYS A 39 24.57 31.81 -22.99
C LYS A 39 23.29 31.32 -22.28
N LYS A 40 23.42 30.36 -21.37
CA LYS A 40 22.67 30.38 -20.09
C LYS A 40 23.44 29.64 -19.00
N VAL A 41 23.90 30.37 -17.98
CA VAL A 41 24.61 29.80 -16.82
C VAL A 41 23.58 29.06 -15.94
N LYS A 42 23.22 27.83 -16.33
CA LYS A 42 22.62 26.88 -15.40
C LYS A 42 23.69 26.45 -14.42
N LYS A 43 23.60 26.94 -13.18
CA LYS A 43 24.42 26.52 -12.03
C LYS A 43 24.10 25.06 -11.71
N THR A 44 24.71 24.15 -12.46
CA THR A 44 24.59 22.71 -12.22
C THR A 44 25.23 22.40 -10.88
N THR A 45 24.42 22.04 -9.91
CA THR A 45 24.88 21.44 -8.66
C THR A 45 25.51 20.10 -9.02
N LYS A 46 26.82 20.11 -9.30
CA LYS A 46 27.62 18.91 -9.53
C LYS A 46 27.67 18.14 -8.21
N ASN A 47 26.65 17.34 -7.95
CA ASN A 47 26.72 16.29 -6.93
C ASN A 47 27.77 15.28 -7.42
N SER A 48 29.02 15.48 -7.01
CA SER A 48 30.09 14.52 -7.24
C SER A 48 29.70 13.22 -6.55
N GLU A 49 29.36 12.20 -7.34
CA GLU A 49 28.98 10.91 -6.78
C GLU A 49 30.19 10.26 -6.10
N ILE A 50 30.28 10.46 -4.78
CA ILE A 50 31.34 9.89 -3.94
C ILE A 50 31.41 8.38 -4.21
N SER A 51 32.62 7.91 -4.53
CA SER A 51 32.90 6.51 -4.89
C SER A 51 32.29 5.53 -3.88
N ARG A 52 31.79 4.38 -4.36
CA ARG A 52 31.24 3.30 -3.52
C ARG A 52 32.17 2.99 -2.33
N LYS A 53 33.49 2.99 -2.56
CA LYS A 53 34.54 2.74 -1.54
C LYS A 53 34.64 3.84 -0.49
N ALA A 54 34.48 5.11 -0.87
CA ALA A 54 34.52 6.25 0.04
C ALA A 54 33.24 6.33 0.91
N LYS A 55 32.05 6.15 0.32
CA LYS A 55 30.78 6.02 1.09
C LYS A 55 30.84 4.91 2.14
N LEU A 56 31.44 3.75 1.81
CA LEU A 56 31.65 2.66 2.76
C LEU A 56 32.65 3.02 3.87
N ASN A 57 33.70 3.79 3.57
CA ASN A 57 34.68 4.23 4.56
C ASN A 57 34.08 5.24 5.55
N GLU A 58 33.31 6.22 5.05
CA GLU A 58 32.54 7.14 5.88
C GLU A 58 31.58 6.39 6.82
N LEU A 59 30.83 5.42 6.30
CA LEU A 59 29.92 4.62 7.12
C LEU A 59 30.66 3.80 8.19
N ARG A 60 31.86 3.26 7.89
CA ARG A 60 32.73 2.62 8.88
C ARG A 60 33.19 3.61 9.96
N PHE A 61 33.61 4.82 9.58
CA PHE A 61 34.03 5.88 10.50
C PHE A 61 32.89 6.32 11.44
N TYR A 62 31.68 6.53 10.93
CA TYR A 62 30.51 6.84 11.77
C TYR A 62 30.16 5.68 12.72
N ARG A 63 30.27 4.42 12.27
CA ARG A 63 30.10 3.23 13.13
C ARG A 63 31.16 3.16 14.25
N LEU A 64 32.41 3.46 13.95
CA LEU A 64 33.49 3.50 14.96
C LEU A 64 33.28 4.63 15.98
N LYS A 65 32.93 5.85 15.53
CA LYS A 65 32.55 6.95 16.43
C LYS A 65 31.35 6.59 17.32
N ALA A 66 30.33 5.92 16.78
CA ALA A 66 29.19 5.44 17.55
C ALA A 66 29.60 4.39 18.61
N LYS A 67 30.42 3.40 18.25
CA LYS A 67 30.97 2.41 19.20
C LYS A 67 31.79 3.08 20.31
N LYS A 68 32.67 4.04 19.98
CA LYS A 68 33.47 4.78 20.98
C LYS A 68 32.61 5.59 21.95
N LYS A 69 31.51 6.20 21.49
CA LYS A 69 30.54 6.89 22.37
C LYS A 69 29.77 5.92 23.26
N MET A 70 29.37 4.74 22.75
CA MET A 70 28.66 3.74 23.54
C MET A 70 29.53 2.99 24.56
N ASN A 71 30.79 2.71 24.22
CA ASN A 71 31.76 2.05 25.10
C ASN A 71 32.62 3.06 25.89
N SER A 72 32.14 4.30 26.05
CA SER A 72 32.84 5.29 26.87
C SER A 72 32.77 4.92 28.36
N PRO A 73 33.87 5.04 29.13
CA PRO A 73 33.85 4.77 30.57
C PRO A 73 32.93 5.74 31.33
N ASN A 74 32.85 7.00 30.89
CA ASN A 74 32.00 8.01 31.51
C ASN A 74 30.49 7.74 31.21
N PRO A 75 29.65 7.58 32.24
CA PRO A 75 28.22 7.26 32.07
C PRO A 75 27.41 8.40 31.43
N GLU A 76 27.75 9.67 31.68
CA GLU A 76 27.02 10.82 31.12
C GLU A 76 27.11 10.87 29.60
N VAL A 77 28.32 10.68 29.05
CA VAL A 77 28.56 10.66 27.60
C VAL A 77 27.68 9.59 26.93
N ARG A 78 27.56 8.44 27.60
CA ARG A 78 26.75 7.30 27.19
C ARG A 78 25.25 7.59 27.23
N ILE A 79 24.77 8.28 28.27
CA ILE A 79 23.36 8.72 28.42
C ILE A 79 23.01 9.80 27.40
N ARG A 80 23.81 10.87 27.30
CA ARG A 80 23.60 11.96 26.33
C ARG A 80 23.54 11.43 24.89
N TYR A 81 24.43 10.48 24.52
CA TYR A 81 24.40 9.83 23.21
C TYR A 81 23.13 9.00 22.97
N LYS A 82 22.61 8.27 23.98
CA LYS A 82 21.34 7.54 23.87
C LYS A 82 20.16 8.48 23.63
N LEU A 83 20.08 9.59 24.37
CA LEU A 83 19.02 10.61 24.22
C LEU A 83 19.08 11.27 22.83
N GLU A 84 20.27 11.68 22.39
CA GLU A 84 20.47 12.27 21.06
C GLU A 84 20.06 11.31 19.94
N LYS A 85 20.38 10.02 20.09
CA LYS A 85 19.98 8.95 19.16
C LYS A 85 18.47 8.69 19.16
N ALA A 86 17.80 8.85 20.31
CA ALA A 86 16.34 8.76 20.40
C ALA A 86 15.67 9.93 19.67
N LYS A 87 16.06 11.18 19.97
CA LYS A 87 15.56 12.39 19.29
C LYS A 87 15.76 12.34 17.77
N ARG A 88 16.92 11.86 17.30
CA ARG A 88 17.17 11.69 15.85
C ARG A 88 16.26 10.64 15.20
N LYS A 89 15.88 9.57 15.92
CA LYS A 89 14.86 8.62 15.43
C LYS A 89 13.49 9.27 15.37
N GLU A 90 13.08 9.95 16.43
CA GLU A 90 11.80 10.64 16.54
C GLU A 90 11.60 11.63 15.38
N VAL A 91 12.57 12.54 15.15
CA VAL A 91 12.54 13.49 14.02
C VAL A 91 12.46 12.76 12.67
N TRP A 92 13.23 11.68 12.47
CA TRP A 92 13.15 10.89 11.24
C TRP A 92 11.80 10.20 11.06
N LEU A 93 11.18 9.70 12.13
CA LEU A 93 9.83 9.14 12.11
C LEU A 93 8.78 10.21 11.79
N ILE A 94 8.87 11.40 12.38
CA ILE A 94 8.00 12.55 12.10
C ILE A 94 8.15 13.01 10.65
N GLU A 95 9.39 13.14 10.15
CA GLU A 95 9.66 13.50 8.75
C GLU A 95 9.13 12.44 7.78
N LYS A 96 9.28 11.16 8.12
CA LYS A 96 8.73 10.06 7.33
C LYS A 96 7.20 10.03 7.37
N LEU A 97 6.58 10.37 8.50
CA LEU A 97 5.12 10.51 8.64
C LEU A 97 4.61 11.69 7.80
N ARG A 98 5.28 12.85 7.85
CA ARG A 98 4.95 14.01 7.00
C ARG A 98 5.13 13.73 5.50
N LYS A 99 6.10 12.90 5.12
CA LYS A 99 6.26 12.43 3.73
C LYS A 99 5.22 11.37 3.34
N TYR A 100 4.61 10.73 4.32
CA TYR A 100 3.47 9.83 4.15
C TYR A 100 2.17 10.61 4.30
N GLU A 101 2.02 11.68 3.52
CA GLU A 101 0.69 12.20 3.24
C GLU A 101 -0.03 11.12 2.44
N LEU A 102 -0.95 10.42 3.10
CA LEU A 102 -1.95 9.61 2.41
C LEU A 102 -2.59 10.52 1.36
N PRO A 103 -2.76 10.07 0.10
CA PRO A 103 -3.71 10.71 -0.79
C PRO A 103 -5.01 10.75 0.00
N LYS A 104 -5.48 11.96 0.37
CA LYS A 104 -6.82 12.10 0.93
C LYS A 104 -7.72 11.48 -0.12
N ALA A 105 -8.33 10.34 0.21
CA ALA A 105 -9.41 9.81 -0.59
C ALA A 105 -10.33 11.02 -0.83
N SER A 106 -10.58 11.32 -2.10
CA SER A 106 -11.53 12.36 -2.45
C SER A 106 -12.79 12.11 -1.60
N PRO A 107 -13.44 13.16 -1.07
CA PRO A 107 -14.80 13.00 -0.58
C PRO A 107 -15.66 12.69 -1.81
N GLU A 108 -15.61 11.42 -2.23
CA GLU A 108 -16.64 10.83 -3.04
C GLU A 108 -17.92 11.07 -2.25
N THR A 109 -18.82 11.81 -2.86
CA THR A 109 -20.17 12.03 -2.36
C THR A 109 -20.85 10.67 -2.32
N TYR A 110 -20.60 9.93 -1.24
CA TYR A 110 -21.43 8.83 -0.80
C TYR A 110 -22.73 9.48 -0.38
N ASP A 111 -23.59 9.71 -1.37
CA ASP A 111 -24.97 10.07 -1.13
C ASP A 111 -25.56 8.95 -0.28
N PRO A 112 -25.95 9.21 0.98
CA PRO A 112 -26.65 8.23 1.77
C PRO A 112 -28.09 8.21 1.26
N GLU A 113 -28.30 7.73 0.03
CA GLU A 113 -29.62 7.37 -0.50
C GLU A 113 -30.29 6.50 0.57
N ILE A 114 -31.26 7.10 1.28
CA ILE A 114 -31.84 6.49 2.48
C ILE A 114 -32.70 5.33 2.01
N LEU A 115 -32.08 4.16 1.92
CA LEU A 115 -32.71 2.91 1.51
C LEU A 115 -33.95 2.69 2.37
N THR A 116 -35.12 2.69 1.74
CA THR A 116 -36.40 2.69 2.46
C THR A 116 -36.60 1.37 3.21
N GLU A 117 -37.55 1.33 4.14
CA GLU A 117 -37.81 0.11 4.91
C GLU A 117 -38.35 -1.01 4.01
N GLU A 118 -39.15 -0.70 2.98
CA GLU A 118 -39.60 -1.68 1.98
C GLU A 118 -38.43 -2.20 1.15
N GLU A 119 -37.53 -1.33 0.71
CA GLU A 119 -36.33 -1.72 -0.06
C GLU A 119 -35.39 -2.61 0.78
N LYS A 120 -35.17 -2.27 2.06
CA LYS A 120 -34.42 -3.10 3.01
C LYS A 120 -35.07 -4.47 3.18
N PHE A 121 -36.38 -4.53 3.37
CA PHE A 121 -37.11 -5.79 3.53
C PHE A 121 -37.06 -6.66 2.27
N TYR A 122 -37.23 -6.06 1.09
CA TYR A 122 -37.10 -6.73 -0.20
C TYR A 122 -35.69 -7.30 -0.40
N LEU A 123 -34.65 -6.49 -0.16
CA LEU A 123 -33.24 -6.90 -0.31
C LEU A 123 -32.86 -7.99 0.70
N LYS A 124 -33.37 -7.94 1.94
CA LYS A 124 -33.20 -8.98 2.95
C LYS A 124 -33.79 -10.32 2.47
N ARG A 125 -35.05 -10.33 2.03
CA ARG A 125 -35.74 -11.54 1.54
C ARG A 125 -35.12 -12.11 0.26
N THR A 126 -34.71 -11.24 -0.67
CA THR A 126 -34.12 -11.63 -1.96
C THR A 126 -32.65 -12.07 -1.80
N GLY A 127 -31.86 -11.36 -0.98
CA GLY A 127 -30.48 -11.70 -0.64
C GLY A 127 -30.36 -13.04 0.08
N GLU A 128 -31.31 -13.37 0.95
CA GLU A 128 -31.35 -14.67 1.64
C GLU A 128 -31.59 -15.84 0.67
N LYS A 129 -32.47 -15.69 -0.33
CA LYS A 129 -32.76 -16.72 -1.36
C LYS A 129 -31.62 -16.94 -2.36
N LYS A 130 -30.85 -15.90 -2.69
CA LYS A 130 -29.77 -15.95 -3.69
C LYS A 130 -28.67 -16.95 -3.29
N LYS A 131 -27.98 -17.60 -4.26
CA LYS A 131 -26.99 -18.66 -3.99
C LYS A 131 -25.52 -18.21 -3.96
N HIS A 132 -25.20 -17.01 -4.45
CA HIS A 132 -23.83 -16.48 -4.42
C HIS A 132 -23.41 -16.10 -3.00
N TYR A 133 -22.21 -16.54 -2.60
CA TYR A 133 -21.64 -16.19 -1.30
C TYR A 133 -20.11 -16.06 -1.37
N VAL A 134 -19.56 -15.24 -0.47
CA VAL A 134 -18.13 -15.03 -0.28
C VAL A 134 -17.73 -15.60 1.09
N PRO A 135 -16.88 -16.65 1.16
CA PRO A 135 -16.44 -17.20 2.43
C PRO A 135 -15.33 -16.33 3.05
N VAL A 136 -15.49 -16.02 4.34
CA VAL A 136 -14.47 -15.36 5.19
C VAL A 136 -14.00 -16.36 6.24
N GLY A 137 -12.74 -16.79 6.13
CA GLY A 137 -12.11 -17.73 7.05
C GLY A 137 -11.42 -17.06 8.25
N ARG A 138 -10.60 -17.83 8.99
CA ARG A 138 -9.79 -17.37 10.15
C ARG A 138 -9.02 -16.05 9.97
N ARG A 139 -8.73 -15.67 8.72
CA ARG A 139 -8.01 -14.45 8.36
C ARG A 139 -8.83 -13.17 8.57
N GLY A 140 -10.16 -13.27 8.62
CA GLY A 140 -11.04 -12.10 8.58
C GLY A 140 -11.05 -11.41 7.22
N VAL A 141 -11.42 -10.13 7.22
CA VAL A 141 -11.57 -9.30 6.02
C VAL A 141 -10.21 -8.90 5.45
N PHE A 142 -10.05 -8.99 4.14
CA PHE A 142 -8.87 -8.50 3.41
C PHE A 142 -9.26 -8.20 1.95
N GLY A 143 -8.41 -7.50 1.20
CA GLY A 143 -8.75 -7.00 -0.14
C GLY A 143 -9.19 -8.07 -1.15
N GLY A 144 -8.82 -9.35 -0.96
CA GLY A 144 -9.32 -10.46 -1.79
C GLY A 144 -10.78 -10.84 -1.53
N VAL A 145 -11.31 -10.60 -0.33
CA VAL A 145 -12.74 -10.75 0.01
C VAL A 145 -13.54 -9.66 -0.71
N VAL A 146 -13.06 -8.41 -0.61
CA VAL A 146 -13.67 -7.23 -1.22
C VAL A 146 -13.67 -7.32 -2.75
N LEU A 147 -12.53 -7.71 -3.34
CA LEU A 147 -12.43 -8.05 -4.77
C LEU A 147 -13.49 -9.07 -5.20
N ASN A 148 -13.67 -10.15 -4.43
CA ASN A 148 -14.67 -11.17 -4.75
C ASN A 148 -16.11 -10.65 -4.63
N MET A 149 -16.39 -9.75 -3.68
CA MET A 149 -17.69 -9.05 -3.60
C MET A 149 -17.94 -8.19 -4.84
N HIS A 150 -16.98 -7.35 -5.26
CA HIS A 150 -17.11 -6.53 -6.47
C HIS A 150 -17.30 -7.39 -7.74
N LEU A 151 -16.68 -8.57 -7.83
CA LEU A 151 -16.91 -9.53 -8.91
C LEU A 151 -18.34 -10.10 -8.92
N HIS A 152 -18.92 -10.43 -7.75
CA HIS A 152 -20.34 -10.79 -7.67
C HIS A 152 -21.25 -9.61 -8.02
N TRP A 153 -20.89 -8.39 -7.61
CA TRP A 153 -21.68 -7.18 -7.86
C TRP A 153 -21.77 -6.75 -9.32
N LYS A 154 -20.92 -7.28 -10.19
CA LYS A 154 -21.04 -7.14 -11.65
C LYS A 154 -22.31 -7.80 -12.22
N LYS A 155 -22.85 -8.84 -11.56
CA LYS A 155 -24.03 -9.59 -12.03
C LYS A 155 -25.19 -9.62 -11.04
N HIS A 156 -24.98 -9.20 -9.79
CA HIS A 156 -25.96 -9.34 -8.71
C HIS A 156 -25.94 -8.12 -7.79
N GLU A 157 -27.09 -7.60 -7.39
CA GLU A 157 -27.13 -6.38 -6.55
C GLU A 157 -26.67 -6.61 -5.11
N THR A 158 -26.75 -7.85 -4.66
CA THR A 158 -26.50 -8.28 -3.28
C THR A 158 -25.44 -9.37 -3.26
N VAL A 159 -24.74 -9.52 -2.14
CA VAL A 159 -23.84 -10.65 -1.89
C VAL A 159 -24.00 -11.13 -0.45
N LYS A 160 -23.91 -12.44 -0.23
CA LYS A 160 -23.84 -13.03 1.12
C LYS A 160 -22.38 -13.25 1.50
N VAL A 161 -21.98 -12.82 2.69
CA VAL A 161 -20.63 -13.05 3.21
C VAL A 161 -20.73 -13.98 4.42
N THR A 162 -20.12 -15.16 4.34
CA THR A 162 -20.23 -16.20 5.38
C THR A 162 -18.94 -16.28 6.17
N CYS A 163 -18.98 -15.88 7.44
CA CYS A 163 -17.82 -15.78 8.33
C CYS A 163 -17.67 -17.04 9.19
N LYS A 164 -16.80 -17.98 8.77
CA LYS A 164 -16.56 -19.26 9.47
C LYS A 164 -15.08 -19.67 9.43
N PRO A 165 -14.42 -19.93 10.57
CA PRO A 165 -14.88 -19.68 11.95
C PRO A 165 -14.87 -18.17 12.27
N CYS A 166 -15.75 -17.74 13.16
CA CYS A 166 -15.84 -16.37 13.64
C CYS A 166 -16.20 -16.39 15.14
N LYS A 167 -15.61 -15.50 15.95
CA LYS A 167 -15.95 -15.39 17.37
C LYS A 167 -17.31 -14.69 17.53
N PRO A 168 -18.06 -14.91 18.63
CA PRO A 168 -19.24 -14.11 18.96
C PRO A 168 -18.90 -12.61 18.92
N GLY A 169 -19.79 -11.78 18.36
CA GLY A 169 -19.58 -10.34 18.20
C GLY A 169 -18.66 -9.92 17.03
N GLN A 170 -17.68 -10.74 16.64
CA GLN A 170 -16.71 -10.40 15.58
C GLN A 170 -17.35 -10.21 14.19
N VAL A 171 -18.52 -10.82 13.96
CA VAL A 171 -19.30 -10.63 12.71
C VAL A 171 -19.69 -9.16 12.50
N HIS A 172 -19.97 -8.40 13.56
CA HIS A 172 -20.32 -6.98 13.45
C HIS A 172 -19.11 -6.13 13.03
N GLN A 173 -17.93 -6.41 13.59
CA GLN A 173 -16.67 -5.78 13.17
C GLN A 173 -16.38 -6.05 11.70
N TYR A 174 -16.57 -7.30 11.25
CA TYR A 174 -16.43 -7.65 9.83
C TYR A 174 -17.48 -6.96 8.95
N ALA A 175 -18.73 -6.80 9.40
CA ALA A 175 -19.75 -6.08 8.65
C ALA A 175 -19.37 -4.60 8.45
N GLU A 176 -18.88 -3.94 9.50
CA GLU A 176 -18.38 -2.56 9.45
C GLU A 176 -17.14 -2.41 8.56
N GLU A 177 -16.15 -3.31 8.71
CA GLU A 177 -14.96 -3.33 7.83
C GLU A 177 -15.33 -3.55 6.36
N LEU A 178 -16.25 -4.46 6.07
CA LEU A 178 -16.71 -4.72 4.70
C LEU A 178 -17.46 -3.52 4.13
N ALA A 179 -18.35 -2.88 4.89
CA ALA A 179 -19.02 -1.66 4.46
C ALA A 179 -18.00 -0.56 4.12
N ARG A 180 -17.06 -0.29 5.02
CA ARG A 180 -16.00 0.72 4.85
C ARG A 180 -15.10 0.45 3.63
N LEU A 181 -14.71 -0.81 3.42
CA LEU A 181 -13.75 -1.19 2.37
C LEU A 181 -14.38 -1.37 0.99
N SER A 182 -15.64 -1.78 0.92
CA SER A 182 -16.35 -2.07 -0.35
C SER A 182 -17.32 -0.97 -0.76
N LYS A 183 -17.60 0.00 0.12
CA LYS A 183 -18.64 1.03 0.01
C LYS A 183 -20.06 0.45 -0.20
N GLY A 184 -20.27 -0.79 0.22
CA GLY A 184 -21.57 -1.46 0.20
C GLY A 184 -22.36 -1.26 1.50
N PHE A 185 -23.69 -1.29 1.38
CA PHE A 185 -24.62 -1.18 2.49
C PHE A 185 -24.85 -2.56 3.14
N VAL A 186 -24.67 -2.66 4.46
CA VAL A 186 -25.07 -3.86 5.22
C VAL A 186 -26.58 -3.85 5.41
N ILE A 187 -27.26 -4.88 4.91
CA ILE A 187 -28.73 -5.00 4.96
C ILE A 187 -29.18 -5.81 6.17
N ASP A 188 -28.50 -6.91 6.47
CA ASP A 188 -28.88 -7.84 7.54
C ASP A 188 -27.68 -8.64 8.03
N ILE A 189 -27.63 -8.92 9.33
CA ILE A 189 -26.64 -9.82 9.95
C ILE A 189 -27.40 -11.00 10.55
N LYS A 190 -27.24 -12.17 9.95
CA LYS A 190 -27.93 -13.40 10.36
C LYS A 190 -27.13 -14.11 11.47
N PRO A 191 -27.81 -14.79 12.43
CA PRO A 191 -27.17 -15.48 13.55
C PRO A 191 -26.27 -16.67 13.14
N ASN A 192 -26.35 -17.12 11.88
CA ASN A 192 -25.48 -18.15 11.31
C ASN A 192 -24.12 -17.61 10.81
N ASN A 193 -23.70 -16.44 11.31
CA ASN A 193 -22.53 -15.66 10.88
C ASN A 193 -22.55 -15.31 9.37
N THR A 194 -23.71 -14.95 8.84
CA THR A 194 -23.85 -14.51 7.44
C THR A 194 -24.29 -13.05 7.37
N ILE A 195 -23.55 -12.24 6.64
CA ILE A 195 -23.83 -10.81 6.40
C ILE A 195 -24.42 -10.68 4.99
N ILE A 196 -25.53 -9.96 4.83
CA ILE A 196 -26.09 -9.61 3.53
C ILE A 196 -25.66 -8.18 3.19
N ILE A 197 -24.91 -8.00 2.10
CA ILE A 197 -24.40 -6.69 1.69
C ILE A 197 -24.93 -6.34 0.30
N TYR A 198 -25.46 -5.12 0.16
CA TYR A 198 -25.96 -4.53 -1.06
C TYR A 198 -24.95 -3.55 -1.65
N ARG A 199 -24.84 -3.50 -2.98
CA ARG A 199 -23.81 -2.70 -3.68
C ARG A 199 -24.13 -1.19 -3.82
N GLY A 200 -25.38 -0.78 -3.61
CA GLY A 200 -25.89 0.55 -3.97
C GLY A 200 -26.67 0.55 -5.30
N LYS A 201 -27.55 1.55 -5.51
CA LYS A 201 -28.29 1.71 -6.77
C LYS A 201 -27.33 2.09 -7.90
N ASN A 202 -26.49 3.10 -7.63
CA ASN A 202 -25.53 3.69 -8.56
C ASN A 202 -24.14 3.00 -8.55
N TYR A 203 -24.10 1.67 -8.44
CA TYR A 203 -22.84 0.93 -8.37
C TYR A 203 -22.06 0.99 -9.69
N VAL A 204 -20.92 1.67 -9.66
CA VAL A 204 -19.89 1.64 -10.71
C VAL A 204 -18.78 0.68 -10.27
N GLN A 205 -18.27 -0.13 -11.20
CA GLN A 205 -17.13 -1.00 -10.92
C GLN A 205 -15.88 -0.13 -10.66
N PRO A 206 -15.24 -0.21 -9.47
CA PRO A 206 -14.03 0.56 -9.20
C PRO A 206 -12.86 0.06 -10.05
N ASP A 207 -12.04 0.98 -10.54
CA ASP A 207 -10.82 0.67 -11.29
C ASP A 207 -9.84 -0.16 -10.42
N VAL A 208 -9.62 0.29 -9.19
CA VAL A 208 -8.90 -0.47 -8.17
C VAL A 208 -9.86 -1.38 -7.39
N MET A 209 -10.08 -2.59 -7.92
CA MET A 209 -11.01 -3.59 -7.36
C MET A 209 -10.66 -4.15 -5.97
N SER A 210 -9.44 -3.94 -5.46
CA SER A 210 -9.02 -4.38 -4.13
C SER A 210 -8.43 -3.21 -3.34
N PRO A 211 -9.04 -2.77 -2.23
CA PRO A 211 -8.58 -1.59 -1.50
C PRO A 211 -7.17 -1.74 -0.93
N THR A 212 -6.33 -0.72 -1.18
CA THR A 212 -4.91 -0.66 -0.81
C THR A 212 -4.67 -0.67 0.71
N ASP A 213 -5.65 -0.19 1.47
CA ASP A 213 -5.62 -0.10 2.94
C ASP A 213 -5.75 -1.47 3.63
N THR A 214 -5.92 -2.55 2.87
CA THR A 214 -6.04 -3.90 3.42
C THR A 214 -4.69 -4.61 3.55
N LEU A 215 -4.51 -5.37 4.64
CA LEU A 215 -3.29 -6.12 4.87
C LEU A 215 -3.12 -7.23 3.81
N SER A 216 -1.98 -7.19 3.10
CA SER A 216 -1.65 -8.09 1.99
C SER A 216 -1.61 -9.58 2.39
N LYS A 217 -1.74 -10.49 1.41
CA LYS A 217 -1.83 -11.95 1.66
C LYS A 217 -0.69 -12.50 2.52
N ALA A 218 0.52 -11.95 2.38
CA ALA A 218 1.67 -12.28 3.22
C ALA A 218 1.52 -11.74 4.66
N LYS A 219 1.26 -10.43 4.84
CA LYS A 219 1.31 -9.76 6.15
C LYS A 219 0.40 -10.38 7.22
N VAL A 220 -0.87 -10.68 6.89
CA VAL A 220 -1.79 -11.29 7.88
C VAL A 220 -1.45 -12.76 8.17
N ARG A 221 -0.74 -13.47 7.27
CA ARG A 221 -0.25 -14.82 7.61
C ARG A 221 0.79 -14.75 8.72
N THR A 222 1.66 -13.74 8.70
CA THR A 222 2.63 -13.50 9.77
C THR A 222 1.94 -13.14 11.08
N ILE A 223 0.98 -12.20 11.07
CA ILE A 223 0.26 -11.74 12.27
C ILE A 223 -0.57 -12.85 12.95
N ILE A 224 -0.94 -13.93 12.24
CA ILE A 224 -1.71 -15.06 12.79
C ILE A 224 -0.78 -16.20 13.30
N LEU A 225 0.54 -16.08 13.10
CA LEU A 225 1.54 -17.06 13.54
C LEU A 225 2.39 -16.59 14.73
N GLU A 226 2.17 -15.35 15.19
CA GLU A 226 2.65 -14.80 16.47
C GLU A 226 1.51 -14.80 17.50
#